data_AF-A0A2V9UFQ3-F1
#
_entry.id   AF-A0A2V9UFQ3-F1
#
_cell.length_a   1.000
_cell.length_b   1.000
_cell.length_c   1.000
_cell.angle_alpha   90.00
_cell.angle_beta   90.00
_cell.angle_gamma   90.00
#
_symmetry.space_group_name_H-M   'P 1'
#
loop_
_entity.id
_entity.type
_entity.pdbx_description
1 polymer ?
#
loop_
_entity_poly.entity_id
_entity_poly.type
_entity_poly.pdbx_seq_one_letter_code
_entity_poly.pdbx_strand_id
1 'polypeptide(L)' 'MRYSLRFLWNATKGHRLAPWRSPYLLWRIETYTGVKMTQIGFLEFWEFVWRERGNLWRFLKWTGELERYVHPKPKSS' A
#
# COMPACT_ATOMS: atom_id res chain seq x y z
N MET A 1 -13.57 0.47 2.81
CA MET A 1 -12.58 0.88 3.82
C MET A 1 -11.96 -0.30 4.59
N ARG A 2 -12.74 -1.25 5.15
CA ARG A 2 -12.17 -2.42 5.87
C ARG A 2 -11.12 -3.19 5.05
N TYR A 3 -11.33 -3.31 3.75
CA TYR A 3 -10.42 -4.02 2.84
C TYR A 3 -9.14 -3.27 2.54
N SER A 4 -9.21 -1.96 2.32
CA SER A 4 -8.04 -1.09 2.18
C SER A 4 -7.14 -1.16 3.43
N LEU A 5 -7.76 -1.18 4.61
CA LEU A 5 -7.05 -1.36 5.89
C LEU A 5 -6.43 -2.75 6.02
N ARG A 6 -7.14 -3.80 5.59
CA ARG A 6 -6.62 -5.19 5.57
C ARG A 6 -5.46 -5.35 4.58
N PHE A 7 -5.50 -4.69 3.42
CA PHE A 7 -4.39 -4.64 2.48
C PHE A 7 -3.18 -3.97 3.13
N LEU A 8 -3.36 -2.79 3.74
CA LEU A 8 -2.28 -2.09 4.44
C LEU A 8 -1.68 -2.95 5.56
N TRP A 9 -2.54 -3.64 6.32
CA TRP A 9 -2.17 -4.53 7.41
C TRP A 9 -1.36 -5.74 6.96
N ASN A 10 -1.67 -6.28 5.78
CA ASN A 10 -0.91 -7.36 5.16
C ASN A 10 0.40 -6.85 4.56
N ALA A 11 0.40 -5.69 3.90
CA ALA A 11 1.59 -5.08 3.31
C ALA A 11 2.62 -4.63 4.37
N THR A 12 2.16 -4.27 5.56
CA THR A 12 3.00 -3.91 6.71
C THR A 12 3.24 -5.08 7.67
N LYS A 13 2.78 -6.30 7.35
CA LYS A 13 2.92 -7.47 8.24
C LYS A 13 4.39 -7.75 8.53
N GLY A 14 4.73 -7.89 9.81
CA GLY A 14 6.11 -8.05 10.30
C GLY A 14 6.83 -6.73 10.61
N HIS A 15 6.38 -5.61 10.07
CA HIS A 15 6.99 -4.29 10.23
C HIS A 15 5.95 -3.20 10.56
N ARG A 16 4.89 -3.55 11.29
CA ARG A 16 3.73 -2.68 11.53
C ARG A 16 4.08 -1.38 12.27
N LEU A 17 5.05 -1.45 13.16
CA LEU A 17 5.52 -0.30 13.95
C LEU A 17 6.59 0.52 13.23
N ALA A 18 7.24 -0.06 12.21
CA ALA A 18 8.31 0.55 11.44
C ALA A 18 8.16 0.22 9.95
N PRO A 19 7.12 0.73 9.27
CA PRO A 19 6.84 0.42 7.87
C PRO A 19 7.99 0.79 6.93
N TRP A 20 8.79 1.80 7.27
CA TRP A 20 10.03 2.19 6.55
C TRP A 20 11.14 1.14 6.63
N ARG A 21 11.02 0.09 7.46
CA ARG A 21 11.95 -1.06 7.48
C ARG A 21 11.41 -2.25 6.70
N SER A 22 10.18 -2.20 6.19
CA SER A 22 9.58 -3.30 5.45
C SER A 22 10.20 -3.41 4.05
N PRO A 23 10.94 -4.49 3.73
CA PRO A 23 11.56 -4.63 2.41
C PRO A 23 10.54 -4.60 1.28
N TYR A 24 9.34 -5.13 1.52
CA TYR A 24 8.25 -5.15 0.54
C TYR A 24 7.75 -3.74 0.21
N LEU A 25 7.58 -2.88 1.22
CA LEU A 25 7.13 -1.50 1.00
C LEU A 25 8.23 -0.67 0.35
N LEU A 26 9.48 -0.85 0.79
CA LEU A 26 10.61 -0.15 0.17
C LEU A 26 10.78 -0.53 -1.30
N TRP A 27 10.67 -1.81 -1.64
CA TRP A 27 10.69 -2.26 -3.04
C TRP A 27 9.53 -1.70 -3.87
N ARG A 28 8.33 -1.59 -3.27
CA ARG A 28 7.19 -0.93 -3.91
C ARG A 28 7.51 0.53 -4.22
N ILE A 29 8.05 1.27 -3.25
CA ILE A 29 8.42 2.68 -3.43
C ILE A 29 9.52 2.82 -4.48
N GLU A 30 10.53 1.96 -4.45
CA GLU A 30 11.61 1.90 -5.46
C GLU A 30 11.04 1.70 -6.87
N THR A 31 10.07 0.81 -7.04
CA THR A 31 9.42 0.59 -8.34
C THR A 31 8.66 1.83 -8.82
N TYR A 32 8.01 2.58 -7.92
CA TYR A 32 7.25 3.77 -8.27
C TYR A 32 8.11 5.01 -8.50
N THR A 33 9.22 5.14 -7.76
CA THR A 33 10.05 6.36 -7.74
C THR A 33 11.38 6.22 -8.48
N GLY A 34 11.83 4.99 -8.72
CA GLY A 34 13.18 4.69 -9.21
C GLY A 34 14.29 4.88 -8.17
N VAL A 35 13.95 5.25 -6.93
CA VAL A 35 14.92 5.46 -5.84
C VAL A 35 15.24 4.13 -5.17
N LYS A 36 16.53 3.82 -5.03
CA LYS A 36 16.96 2.57 -4.40
C LYS A 36 16.43 2.45 -2.97
N MET A 37 15.92 1.27 -2.62
CA MET A 37 15.42 0.95 -1.27
C MET A 37 16.42 1.27 -0.15
N THR A 38 17.73 1.20 -0.40
CA THR A 38 18.79 1.48 0.58
C THR A 38 18.96 2.96 0.92
N GLN A 39 18.43 3.85 0.09
CA GLN A 39 18.45 5.30 0.31
C GLN A 39 17.16 5.81 0.97
N ILE A 40 16.13 4.96 1.06
CA ILE A 40 14.85 5.33 1.65
C ILE A 40 14.95 5.18 3.17
N GLY A 41 15.20 6.31 3.84
CA GLY A 41 15.21 6.42 5.29
C GLY A 41 13.82 6.63 5.90
N PHE A 42 13.79 6.99 7.18
CA PHE A 42 12.56 7.32 7.90
C PHE A 42 11.85 8.56 7.32
N LEU A 43 12.61 9.65 7.12
CA LEU A 43 12.08 10.90 6.60
C LEU A 43 11.60 10.74 5.16
N GLU A 44 12.40 10.08 4.33
CA GLU A 44 12.16 9.96 2.89
C GLU A 44 10.94 9.08 2.63
N PHE A 45 10.76 8.04 3.45
CA PHE A 45 9.55 7.23 3.44
C PHE A 45 8.31 8.06 3.77
N TRP A 46 8.35 8.87 4.83
CA TRP A 46 7.20 9.69 5.23
C TRP A 46 6.92 10.83 4.26
N GLU A 47 7.95 11.46 3.71
CA GLU A 47 7.83 12.47 2.66
C GLU A 47 7.16 11.87 1.42
N PHE A 48 7.59 10.68 0.98
CA PHE A 48 6.96 9.97 -0.12
C PHE A 48 5.48 9.67 0.16
N VAL A 49 5.18 9.08 1.33
CA VAL A 49 3.81 8.75 1.72
C VAL A 49 2.92 9.99 1.76
N TRP A 50 3.46 11.13 2.22
CA TRP A 50 2.73 12.38 2.29
C TRP A 50 2.52 13.01 0.91
N ARG A 51 3.56 13.04 0.09
CA ARG A 51 3.53 13.56 -1.29
C ARG A 51 2.57 12.76 -2.16
N GLU A 52 2.66 11.44 -2.12
CA GLU A 52 1.83 10.53 -2.91
C GLU A 52 0.51 10.16 -2.22
N ARG A 53 0.16 10.81 -1.09
CA ARG A 53 -1.05 10.47 -0.33
C ARG A 53 -2.30 10.43 -1.21
N GLY A 54 -2.44 11.36 -2.16
CA GLY A 54 -3.60 11.41 -3.05
C GLY A 54 -3.70 10.17 -3.93
N ASN A 55 -2.57 9.73 -4.50
CA ASN A 55 -2.48 8.53 -5.33
C ASN A 55 -2.65 7.26 -4.50
N LEU A 56 -2.05 7.20 -3.31
CA LEU A 56 -2.22 6.09 -2.37
C LEU A 56 -3.68 5.95 -1.94
N TRP A 57 -4.36 7.06 -1.63
CA TRP A 57 -5.79 7.06 -1.29
C TRP A 57 -6.66 6.59 -2.46
N ARG A 58 -6.36 7.03 -3.68
CA ARG A 58 -7.05 6.58 -4.89
C ARG A 58 -6.83 5.09 -5.14
N PHE A 59 -5.58 4.62 -5.00
CA PHE A 59 -5.23 3.21 -5.10
C PHE A 59 -5.95 2.37 -4.06
N LEU A 60 -5.99 2.80 -2.79
CA LEU A 60 -6.68 2.12 -1.70
C LEU A 60 -8.20 2.07 -1.88
N LYS A 61 -8.78 3.12 -2.46
CA LYS A 61 -10.20 3.13 -2.85
C LYS A 61 -10.46 2.11 -3.95
N TRP A 62 -9.62 2.13 -5.00
CA TRP A 62 -9.71 1.18 -6.11
C TRP A 62 -9.50 -0.27 -5.68
N THR A 63 -8.60 -0.56 -4.75
CA THR A 63 -8.43 -1.94 -4.23
C THR A 63 -9.70 -2.47 -3.57
N GLY A 64 -10.45 -1.60 -2.90
CA GLY A 64 -11.76 -1.94 -2.34
C GLY A 64 -12.84 -2.21 -3.40
N GLU A 65 -12.70 -1.63 -4.60
CA GLU A 65 -13.56 -1.93 -5.75
C GLU A 65 -13.13 -3.24 -6.43
N LEU A 66 -11.82 -3.48 -6.52
CA LEU A 66 -11.26 -4.70 -7.14
C LEU A 66 -11.77 -5.98 -6.47
N GLU A 67 -11.96 -5.96 -5.16
CA GLU A 67 -12.47 -7.10 -4.42
C GLU A 67 -13.93 -7.45 -4.76
N ARG A 68 -14.73 -6.48 -5.23
CA ARG A 68 -16.07 -6.78 -5.79
C ARG A 68 -15.98 -7.60 -7.08
N TYR A 69 -14.88 -7.46 -7.82
CA TYR A 69 -14.61 -8.26 -9.00
C TYR A 69 -14.01 -9.62 -8.66
N VAL A 70 -13.15 -9.71 -7.62
CA VAL A 70 -12.51 -10.97 -7.18
C VAL A 70 -13.49 -11.90 -6.46
N HIS A 71 -14.40 -11.33 -5.67
CA HIS A 71 -15.50 -12.05 -5.04
C HIS A 71 -16.82 -11.57 -5.65
N PRO A 72 -17.15 -11.99 -6.89
CA PRO A 72 -18.44 -11.67 -7.46
C PRO A 72 -19.51 -12.24 -6.54
N LYS A 73 -20.45 -11.40 -6.07
CA LYS A 73 -21.62 -11.90 -5.35
C LYS A 73 -22.26 -12.99 -6.22
N PRO A 74 -22.58 -14.18 -5.67
CA PRO A 74 -23.30 -15.17 -6.44
C PRO A 74 -24.60 -14.52 -6.91
N LYS A 75 -24.84 -14.56 -8.23
CA LYS A 75 -26.12 -14.17 -8.82
C LYS A 75 -27.17 -15.01 -8.11
N SER A 76 -28.02 -14.40 -7.29
CA SER A 76 -29.22 -15.07 -6.81
C SER A 76 -30.11 -15.28 -8.03
N SER A 77 -30.19 -16.52 -8.49
CA SER A 77 -31.24 -16.99 -9.39
C SER A 77 -32.58 -17.00 -8.67
#